data_AF-A0A4S1WCT9-F1
#
_entry.id   AF-A0A4S1WCT9-F1
#
_cell.length_a   1.000
_cell.length_b   1.000
_cell.length_c   1.000
_cell.angle_alpha   90.00
_cell.angle_beta   90.00
_cell.angle_gamma   90.00
#
_symmetry.space_group_name_H-M   'P 1'
#
loop_
_entity.id
_entity.type
_entity.pdbx_description
1 polymer ?
#
loop_
_entity_poly.entity_id
_entity_poly.type
_entity_poly.pdbx_seq_one_letter_code
_entity_poly.pdbx_strand_id
1 'polypeptide(L)'
;MSLLAFLGLVRGFDLAALPAPAGAQNGASATERQALRALTSDVSKGGVTIEGERLFTVGKDLPWNAIAKRIDNLARERGAKPVALPGADPGKKLAQAWRAGDGRGVMVAMVRTPGGGAVAYFGVRFTGD
;
A
#
# COMPACT_ATOMS: atom_id res chain seq x y z
N MET A 1 -26.05 21.09 -11.26
CA MET A 1 -24.66 20.60 -11.38
C MET A 1 -24.24 20.00 -10.06
N SER A 2 -23.71 18.77 -10.09
CA SER A 2 -23.66 17.82 -8.98
C SER A 2 -22.63 18.15 -7.91
N LEU A 3 -22.98 17.88 -6.65
CA LEU A 3 -22.19 18.02 -5.41
C LEU A 3 -20.92 17.13 -5.36
N LEU A 4 -20.68 16.33 -6.39
CA LEU A 4 -19.53 15.41 -6.50
C LEU A 4 -18.19 16.12 -6.81
N ALA A 5 -18.17 17.43 -6.99
CA ALA A 5 -16.95 18.20 -7.23
C ALA A 5 -16.15 18.54 -5.96
N PHE A 6 -16.70 18.32 -4.76
CA PHE A 6 -16.09 18.81 -3.50
C PHE A 6 -15.26 17.80 -2.69
N LEU A 7 -15.16 16.53 -3.11
CA LEU A 7 -14.28 15.54 -2.47
C LEU A 7 -12.99 15.25 -3.26
N GLY A 8 -12.80 15.94 -4.39
CA GLY A 8 -11.65 15.82 -5.30
C GLY A 8 -10.41 16.63 -4.90
N LEU A 9 -10.29 17.02 -3.64
CA LEU A 9 -9.11 17.68 -3.10
C LEU A 9 -8.71 16.89 -1.87
N VAL A 10 -7.91 15.84 -2.06
CA VAL A 10 -6.47 16.03 -1.96
C VAL A 10 -5.68 15.09 -2.87
N ARG A 11 -4.75 15.69 -3.60
CA ARG A 11 -3.86 15.02 -4.53
C ARG A 11 -2.68 14.41 -3.78
N GLY A 12 -2.63 13.08 -3.78
CA GLY A 12 -1.43 12.33 -3.41
C GLY A 12 -1.61 10.84 -3.68
N PHE A 13 -2.59 10.24 -3.00
CA PHE A 13 -2.84 8.80 -3.08
C PHE A 13 -4.32 8.45 -2.87
N ASP A 14 -5.15 8.71 -3.88
CA ASP A 14 -6.44 8.02 -3.94
C ASP A 14 -6.19 6.53 -4.21
N LEU A 15 -6.56 5.69 -3.24
CA LEU A 15 -6.45 4.24 -3.33
C LEU A 15 -7.21 3.71 -4.55
N ALA A 16 -8.37 4.27 -4.90
CA ALA A 16 -9.15 3.81 -6.04
C ALA A 16 -8.41 4.04 -7.36
N ALA A 17 -7.60 5.10 -7.44
CA ALA A 17 -6.80 5.45 -8.60
C ALA A 17 -5.49 4.65 -8.73
N LEU A 18 -5.19 3.73 -7.81
CA LEU A 18 -4.02 2.86 -7.92
C LEU A 18 -4.33 1.63 -8.79
N PRO A 19 -3.46 1.26 -9.73
CA PRO A 19 -3.70 0.07 -10.54
C PRO A 19 -3.49 -1.19 -9.71
N ALA A 20 -4.37 -2.18 -9.91
CA ALA A 20 -4.18 -3.51 -9.37
C ALA A 20 -2.83 -4.11 -9.85
N PRO A 21 -2.19 -4.98 -9.06
CA PRO A 21 -1.05 -5.74 -9.55
C PRO A 21 -1.43 -6.56 -10.79
N ALA A 22 -0.49 -6.79 -11.71
CA ALA A 22 -0.77 -7.52 -12.94
C ALA A 22 -1.18 -8.97 -12.63
N GLY A 23 -2.27 -9.42 -13.24
CA GLY A 23 -2.83 -10.76 -13.00
C GLY A 23 -3.46 -10.96 -11.61
N ALA A 24 -3.64 -9.89 -10.84
CA ALA A 24 -4.25 -9.98 -9.52
C ALA A 24 -5.78 -10.04 -9.58
N GLN A 25 -6.39 -10.68 -8.58
CA GLN A 25 -7.84 -10.63 -8.37
C GLN A 25 -8.15 -9.73 -7.18
N ASN A 26 -9.30 -9.05 -7.23
CA ASN A 26 -9.72 -8.20 -6.11
C ASN A 26 -10.12 -9.05 -4.91
N GLY A 27 -9.70 -8.61 -3.72
CA GLY A 27 -9.99 -9.25 -2.44
C GLY A 27 -8.79 -9.98 -1.85
N ALA A 28 -8.99 -10.45 -0.63
CA ALA A 28 -8.12 -11.37 0.09
C ALA A 28 -8.99 -12.03 1.17
N SER A 29 -8.62 -13.24 1.61
CA SER A 29 -9.28 -13.89 2.74
C SER A 29 -9.17 -13.06 4.02
N ALA A 30 -10.03 -13.34 5.01
CA ALA A 30 -9.98 -12.67 6.31
C ALA A 30 -8.61 -12.87 6.99
N THR A 31 -8.05 -14.08 6.90
CA THR A 31 -6.72 -14.42 7.43
C THR A 31 -5.61 -13.62 6.75
N GLU A 32 -5.64 -13.52 5.42
CA GLU A 32 -4.64 -12.73 4.67
C GLU A 32 -4.75 -11.24 4.99
N ARG A 33 -5.98 -10.71 5.08
CA ARG A 33 -6.22 -9.32 5.51
C ARG A 33 -5.65 -9.07 6.91
N GLN A 34 -5.90 -9.98 7.86
CA GLN A 34 -5.36 -9.87 9.21
C GLN A 34 -3.83 -9.93 9.21
N ALA A 35 -3.24 -10.84 8.45
CA ALA A 35 -1.79 -10.95 8.31
C ALA A 35 -1.16 -9.68 7.71
N LEU A 36 -1.78 -9.10 6.68
CA LEU A 36 -1.34 -7.85 6.06
C LEU A 36 -1.44 -6.65 7.02
N ARG A 37 -2.51 -6.58 7.82
CA ARG A 37 -2.66 -5.55 8.86
C ARG A 37 -1.66 -5.72 9.99
N ALA A 38 -1.41 -6.96 10.44
CA ALA A 38 -0.40 -7.25 11.45
C ALA A 38 1.01 -6.89 10.96
N LEU A 39 1.36 -7.29 9.73
CA LEU A 39 2.61 -6.90 9.08
C LEU A 39 2.74 -5.38 9.04
N THR A 40 1.67 -4.69 8.63
CA THR A 40 1.65 -3.23 8.52
C THR A 40 1.86 -2.53 9.86
N SER A 41 1.18 -3.00 10.89
CA SER A 41 1.35 -2.50 12.26
C SER A 41 2.77 -2.73 12.78
N ASP A 42 3.35 -3.90 12.49
CA ASP A 42 4.69 -4.25 12.96
C ASP A 42 5.79 -3.45 12.27
N VAL A 43 5.71 -3.24 10.95
CA VAL A 43 6.75 -2.50 10.21
C VAL A 43 6.67 -0.99 10.43
N SER A 44 5.47 -0.46 10.67
CA SER A 44 5.25 0.98 10.91
C SER A 44 5.53 1.39 12.34
N LYS A 45 5.47 0.46 13.31
CA LYS A 45 5.66 0.73 14.75
C LYS A 45 4.79 1.89 15.27
N GLY A 46 3.57 2.03 14.73
CA GLY A 46 2.64 3.11 15.08
C GLY A 46 2.90 4.43 14.37
N GLY A 47 3.86 4.52 13.45
CA GLY A 47 4.17 5.74 12.69
C GLY A 47 3.16 6.09 11.58
N VAL A 48 2.09 5.29 11.43
CA VAL A 48 1.03 5.55 10.45
C VAL A 48 -0.35 5.22 11.03
N THR A 49 -1.36 5.97 10.60
CA THR A 49 -2.78 5.65 10.74
C THR A 49 -3.32 5.14 9.42
N ILE A 50 -3.96 3.97 9.40
CA ILE A 50 -4.61 3.43 8.18
C ILE A 50 -5.97 4.10 8.01
N GLU A 51 -6.20 4.69 6.83
CA GLU A 51 -7.45 5.38 6.45
C GLU A 51 -8.35 4.52 5.54
N GLY A 52 -7.75 3.57 4.83
CA GLY A 52 -8.46 2.69 3.90
C GLY A 52 -7.56 1.58 3.41
N GLU A 53 -8.14 0.56 2.78
CA GLU A 53 -7.39 -0.54 2.20
C GLU A 53 -8.01 -1.02 0.89
N ARG A 54 -7.14 -1.46 -0.02
CA ARG A 54 -7.50 -2.30 -1.17
C ARG A 54 -6.67 -3.56 -1.13
N LEU A 55 -7.34 -4.70 -1.30
CA LEU A 55 -6.76 -6.02 -1.15
C LEU A 55 -6.80 -6.74 -2.49
N PHE A 56 -5.73 -7.49 -2.75
CA PHE A 56 -5.58 -8.28 -3.97
C PHE A 56 -4.96 -9.64 -3.64
N THR A 57 -5.44 -10.69 -4.30
CA THR A 57 -4.73 -11.97 -4.37
C THR A 57 -3.84 -11.98 -5.61
N VAL A 58 -2.66 -12.56 -5.48
CA VAL A 58 -1.65 -12.61 -6.55
C VAL A 58 -1.08 -14.02 -6.69
N GLY A 59 -0.71 -14.40 -7.91
CA GLY A 59 -0.04 -15.67 -8.17
C GLY A 59 1.40 -15.70 -7.62
N LYS A 60 1.93 -16.90 -7.42
CA LYS A 60 3.28 -17.15 -6.85
C LYS A 60 4.42 -16.51 -7.65
N ASP A 61 4.20 -16.31 -8.94
CA ASP A 61 5.21 -15.83 -9.87
C ASP A 61 5.27 -14.30 -9.92
N LEU A 62 4.38 -13.58 -9.22
CA LEU A 62 4.44 -12.12 -9.16
C LEU A 62 5.47 -11.67 -8.12
N PRO A 63 6.63 -11.10 -8.53
CA PRO A 63 7.66 -10.72 -7.59
C PRO A 63 7.31 -9.41 -6.89
N TRP A 64 7.59 -9.35 -5.58
CA TRP A 64 7.47 -8.13 -4.76
C TRP A 64 8.06 -6.89 -5.45
N ASN A 65 9.27 -7.02 -6.01
CA ASN A 65 9.98 -5.92 -6.66
C ASN A 65 9.20 -5.31 -7.82
N ALA A 66 8.40 -6.10 -8.56
CA ALA A 66 7.57 -5.57 -9.64
C ALA A 66 6.42 -4.71 -9.10
N ILE A 67 5.81 -5.12 -7.99
CA ILE A 67 4.74 -4.36 -7.32
C ILE A 67 5.32 -3.06 -6.75
N ALA A 68 6.39 -3.17 -5.97
CA ALA A 68 7.03 -2.03 -5.34
C ALA A 68 7.51 -0.99 -6.36
N LYS A 69 8.19 -1.42 -7.43
CA LYS A 69 8.67 -0.53 -8.50
C LYS A 69 7.53 0.20 -9.21
N ARG A 70 6.41 -0.49 -9.46
CA ARG A 70 5.25 0.12 -10.11
C ARG A 70 4.65 1.23 -9.24
N ILE A 71 4.48 0.97 -7.95
CA ILE A 71 3.94 1.97 -7.02
C ILE A 71 4.95 3.10 -6.80
N ASP A 72 6.25 2.81 -6.76
CA ASP A 72 7.31 3.82 -6.65
C ASP A 72 7.29 4.80 -7.83
N ASN A 73 7.16 4.31 -9.07
CA ASN A 73 7.04 5.16 -10.25
C ASN A 73 5.83 6.10 -10.14
N LEU A 74 4.66 5.56 -9.78
CA LEU A 74 3.43 6.35 -9.59
C LEU A 74 3.56 7.34 -8.43
N ALA A 75 4.22 6.96 -7.35
CA ALA A 75 4.49 7.82 -6.22
C ALA A 75 5.32 9.04 -6.64
N ARG A 76 6.39 8.80 -7.39
CA ARG A 76 7.28 9.85 -7.90
C ARG A 76 6.57 10.80 -8.87
N GLU A 77 5.77 10.26 -9.80
CA GLU A 77 4.94 11.06 -10.69
C GLU A 77 3.95 11.97 -9.93
N ARG A 78 3.52 11.54 -8.75
CA ARG A 78 2.62 12.29 -7.85
C ARG A 78 3.35 13.12 -6.80
N GLY A 79 4.68 13.22 -6.87
CA GLY A 79 5.49 14.02 -5.94
C GLY A 79 5.65 13.42 -4.54
N ALA A 80 5.28 12.16 -4.34
CA ALA A 80 5.48 11.46 -3.08
C ALA A 80 6.87 10.80 -3.02
N LYS A 81 7.42 10.72 -1.81
CA LYS A 81 8.77 10.19 -1.54
C LYS A 81 8.69 8.89 -0.75
N PRO A 82 9.58 7.91 -1.01
CA PRO A 82 9.64 6.70 -0.21
C PRO A 82 10.00 7.04 1.24
N VAL A 83 9.37 6.35 2.18
CA VAL A 83 9.62 6.48 3.63
C VAL A 83 10.22 5.18 4.14
N ALA A 84 11.28 5.29 4.93
CA ALA A 84 11.84 4.16 5.63
C ALA A 84 10.88 3.71 6.73
N LEU A 85 10.41 2.47 6.64
CA LEU A 85 9.63 1.83 7.69
C LEU A 85 10.60 1.10 8.63
N PRO A 86 10.60 1.38 9.95
CA PRO A 86 11.59 0.84 10.89
C PRO A 86 11.72 -0.68 10.88
N GLY A 87 10.63 -1.39 10.60
CA GLY A 87 10.61 -2.85 10.56
C GLY A 87 10.60 -3.47 9.16
N ALA A 88 10.66 -2.69 8.08
CA ALA A 88 10.65 -3.26 6.73
C ALA A 88 11.99 -3.89 6.38
N ASP A 89 11.95 -5.10 5.81
CA ASP A 89 13.12 -5.82 5.30
C ASP A 89 12.73 -6.46 3.96
N PRO A 90 13.34 -6.04 2.83
CA PRO A 90 13.02 -6.55 1.49
C PRO A 90 13.09 -8.08 1.33
N GLY A 91 13.77 -8.79 2.25
CA GLY A 91 13.86 -10.26 2.25
C GLY A 91 12.90 -10.97 3.22
N LYS A 92 12.27 -10.27 4.17
CA LYS A 92 11.48 -10.89 5.24
C LYS A 92 10.11 -10.26 5.43
N LYS A 93 10.05 -8.93 5.40
CA LYS A 93 8.85 -8.12 5.66
C LYS A 93 8.62 -7.22 4.46
N LEU A 94 7.84 -7.76 3.52
CA LEU A 94 7.56 -7.15 2.23
C LEU A 94 6.57 -6.01 2.41
N ALA A 95 7.08 -4.85 2.83
CA ALA A 95 6.30 -3.64 2.98
C ALA A 95 7.12 -2.41 2.63
N GLN A 96 6.49 -1.43 2.01
CA GLN A 96 7.09 -0.14 1.68
C GLN A 96 6.01 0.94 1.70
N ALA A 97 6.39 2.17 2.06
CA ALA A 97 5.46 3.29 2.09
C ALA A 97 6.02 4.52 1.37
N TRP A 98 5.12 5.37 0.89
CA TRP A 98 5.44 6.62 0.21
C TRP A 98 4.57 7.73 0.78
N ARG A 99 5.19 8.85 1.13
CA ARG A 99 4.56 10.02 1.76
C ARG A 99 4.54 11.19 0.79
N ALA A 100 3.37 11.79 0.62
CA ALA A 100 3.17 13.08 -0.03
C ALA A 100 3.43 14.23 0.95
N GLY A 101 3.64 15.44 0.42
CA GLY A 101 4.01 16.61 1.24
C GLY A 101 2.95 17.05 2.27
N ASP A 102 1.72 16.58 2.12
CA ASP A 102 0.59 16.84 3.04
C ASP A 102 0.47 15.81 4.19
N GLY A 103 1.44 14.89 4.31
CA GLY A 103 1.43 13.86 5.34
C GLY A 103 0.62 12.61 5.02
N ARG A 104 -0.10 12.57 3.89
CA ARG A 104 -0.75 11.35 3.41
C ARG A 104 0.19 10.48 2.61
N GLY A 105 -0.21 9.24 2.41
CA GLY A 105 0.53 8.35 1.53
C GLY A 105 -0.15 7.04 1.23
N VAL A 106 0.61 6.18 0.58
CA VAL A 106 0.28 4.77 0.43
C VAL A 106 1.32 3.94 1.14
N MET A 107 0.86 2.88 1.76
CA MET A 107 1.70 1.79 2.24
C MET A 107 1.27 0.51 1.54
N VAL A 108 2.23 -0.18 0.96
CA VAL A 108 2.01 -1.45 0.26
C VAL A 108 2.62 -2.54 1.09
N ALA A 109 1.87 -3.63 1.30
CA ALA A 109 2.36 -4.81 2.00
C ALA A 109 2.00 -6.07 1.21
N MET A 110 2.84 -7.09 1.31
CA MET A 110 2.61 -8.40 0.69
C MET A 110 2.89 -9.51 1.70
N VAL A 111 1.98 -10.49 1.75
CA VAL A 111 2.19 -11.78 2.41
C VAL A 111 2.25 -12.86 1.34
N ARG A 112 3.25 -13.75 1.43
CA ARG A 112 3.39 -14.88 0.50
C ARG A 112 2.74 -16.13 1.10
N THR A 113 2.13 -16.93 0.25
CA THR A 113 1.59 -18.26 0.55
C THR A 113 2.14 -19.27 -0.46
N PRO A 114 2.09 -20.59 -0.19
CA PRO A 114 2.58 -21.59 -1.15
C PRO A 114 1.93 -21.51 -2.54
N GLY A 115 0.66 -21.09 -2.62
CA GLY A 115 -0.08 -20.92 -3.88
C GLY A 115 0.03 -19.52 -4.50
N GLY A 116 0.70 -18.56 -3.84
CA GLY A 116 0.72 -17.18 -4.27
C GLY A 116 0.95 -16.20 -3.14
N GLY A 117 0.02 -15.28 -2.97
CA GLY A 117 0.03 -14.35 -1.86
C GLY A 117 -1.12 -13.37 -1.90
N ALA A 118 -1.12 -12.49 -0.92
CA ALA A 118 -2.01 -11.35 -0.88
C ALA A 118 -1.21 -10.06 -0.77
N VAL A 119 -1.72 -9.02 -1.41
CA VAL A 119 -1.14 -7.68 -1.45
C VAL A 119 -2.19 -6.71 -0.97
N ALA A 120 -1.81 -5.82 -0.07
CA ALA A 120 -2.64 -4.72 0.36
C ALA A 120 -2.01 -3.40 -0.06
N TYR A 121 -2.84 -2.49 -0.55
CA TYR A 121 -2.55 -1.07 -0.63
C TYR A 121 -3.34 -0.37 0.47
N PHE A 122 -2.65 0.17 1.45
CA PHE A 122 -3.21 0.95 2.54
C PHE A 122 -3.06 2.43 2.26
N GLY A 123 -4.16 3.16 2.35
CA GLY A 123 -4.13 4.62 2.42
C GLY A 123 -3.73 4.95 3.85
N VAL A 124 -2.70 5.77 4.01
CA VAL A 124 -2.15 6.05 5.34
C VAL A 124 -1.95 7.54 5.56
N ARG A 125 -2.06 7.95 6.83
CA ARG A 125 -1.55 9.23 7.33
C ARG A 125 -0.33 8.97 8.20
N PHE A 126 0.78 9.62 7.90
CA PHE A 126 1.99 9.51 8.71
C PHE A 126 1.83 10.37 9.97
N THR A 127 2.17 9.79 11.11
CA THR A 127 2.11 10.47 12.41
C THR A 127 3.51 10.95 12.77
N GLY A 128 3.92 12.08 12.20
CA GLY A 128 5.23 12.69 12.43
C GLY A 128 5.62 13.59 11.26
N ASP A 129 6.25 14.74 11.55
CA ASP A 129 6.84 15.63 10.55
C ASP A 129 8.17 15.11 10.03
#